data_AF-A0A9W8AKZ9-F1
#
_entry.id   AF-A0A9W8AKZ9-F1
#
_cell.length_a   1.000
_cell.length_b   1.000
_cell.length_c   1.000
_cell.angle_alpha   90.00
_cell.angle_beta   90.00
_cell.angle_gamma   90.00
#
_symmetry.space_group_name_H-M   'P 1'
#
loop_
_entity.id
_entity.type
_entity.pdbx_description
1 polymer ?
#
loop_
_entity_poly.entity_id
_entity_poly.type
_entity_poly.pdbx_seq_one_letter_code
_entity_poly.pdbx_strand_id
1 'polypeptide(L)'
;MKAVVGEEALNQEDKLSLEFLEKFEKTFIAQDHYENRTIFESLDLAWSLLRIFPKELLNRIPKKVLAEYYRRERKHRASRGQQDLVPEETEA
;
A
#
# COMPACT_ATOMS: atom_id res chain seq x y z
N MET A 1 11.18 -0.60 -18.59
CA MET A 1 11.13 -1.20 -19.95
C MET A 1 9.67 -1.48 -20.31
N LYS A 2 8.92 -0.44 -20.71
CA LYS A 2 7.51 -0.52 -21.16
C LYS A 2 7.39 -0.44 -22.71
N ALA A 3 8.52 -0.45 -23.42
CA ALA A 3 8.60 0.12 -24.78
C ALA A 3 8.79 -0.89 -25.93
N VAL A 4 8.78 -2.22 -25.67
CA VAL A 4 9.17 -3.21 -26.71
C VAL A 4 8.15 -4.33 -26.94
N VAL A 5 7.18 -4.53 -26.05
CA VAL A 5 6.15 -5.58 -26.22
C VAL A 5 4.78 -4.91 -26.13
N GLY A 6 4.01 -4.93 -27.23
CA GLY A 6 2.70 -4.31 -27.29
C GLY A 6 1.76 -4.79 -26.18
N GLU A 7 0.94 -3.89 -25.63
CA GLU A 7 0.04 -4.14 -24.48
C GLU A 7 -0.94 -5.31 -24.67
N GLU A 8 -1.13 -5.77 -25.90
CA GLU A 8 -2.03 -6.88 -26.27
C GLU A 8 -1.40 -8.28 -26.16
N ALA A 9 -0.08 -8.39 -26.06
CA ALA A 9 0.62 -9.68 -25.94
C ALA A 9 0.92 -10.09 -24.48
N LEU A 10 0.60 -9.22 -23.52
CA LEU A 10 0.85 -9.46 -22.10
C LEU A 10 -0.25 -10.33 -21.49
N ASN A 11 0.17 -11.39 -20.79
CA ASN A 11 -0.76 -12.22 -20.02
C ASN A 11 -1.43 -11.38 -18.93
N GLN A 12 -2.59 -11.85 -18.46
CA GLN A 12 -3.34 -11.13 -17.42
C GLN A 12 -2.53 -10.93 -16.14
N GLU A 13 -1.64 -11.88 -15.82
CA GLU A 13 -0.68 -11.79 -14.71
C GLU A 13 0.38 -10.70 -14.91
N ASP A 14 0.86 -10.51 -16.14
CA ASP A 14 1.85 -9.46 -16.44
C ASP A 14 1.22 -8.08 -16.35
N LYS A 15 -0.04 -7.94 -16.80
CA LYS A 15 -0.81 -6.68 -16.65
C LYS A 15 -0.99 -6.32 -15.18
N LEU A 16 -1.34 -7.29 -14.34
CA LEU A 16 -1.41 -7.09 -12.88
C LEU A 16 -0.06 -6.73 -12.28
N SER A 17 1.03 -7.33 -12.78
CA SER A 17 2.39 -7.03 -12.32
C SER A 17 2.83 -5.61 -12.67
N LEU A 18 2.46 -5.11 -13.86
CA LEU A 18 2.70 -3.73 -14.27
C LEU A 18 1.90 -2.75 -13.41
N GLU A 19 0.62 -3.03 -13.18
CA GLU A 19 -0.23 -2.20 -12.32
C GLU A 19 0.29 -2.17 -10.88
N PHE A 20 0.72 -3.33 -10.36
CA PHE A 20 1.35 -3.43 -9.06
C PHE A 20 2.62 -2.58 -8.97
N LEU A 21 3.51 -2.68 -9.98
CA LEU A 21 4.76 -1.92 -10.00
C LEU A 21 4.49 -0.41 -9.95
N GLU A 22 3.57 0.08 -10.77
CA GLU A 22 3.22 1.50 -10.81
C GLU A 22 2.66 1.99 -9.46
N LYS A 23 1.77 1.20 -8.84
CA LYS A 23 1.22 1.52 -7.52
C LYS A 23 2.26 1.40 -6.40
N PHE A 24 3.19 0.46 -6.49
CA PHE A 24 4.27 0.27 -5.54
C PHE A 24 5.23 1.46 -5.55
N GLU A 25 5.67 1.92 -6.72
CA GLU A 25 6.53 3.10 -6.86
C GLU A 25 5.84 4.36 -6.31
N LYS A 26 4.59 4.59 -6.70
CA LYS A 26 3.85 5.82 -6.32
C LYS A 26 3.38 5.86 -4.87
N THR A 27 3.16 4.71 -4.23
CA THR A 27 2.50 4.65 -2.92
C THR A 27 3.41 4.14 -1.82
N PHE A 28 4.26 3.16 -2.13
CA PHE A 28 5.14 2.53 -1.14
C PHE A 28 6.52 3.17 -1.12
N ILE A 29 7.13 3.41 -2.29
CA ILE A 29 8.48 4.01 -2.39
C ILE A 29 8.40 5.54 -2.25
N ALA A 30 7.47 6.18 -2.95
CA ALA A 30 7.26 7.62 -2.86
C ALA A 30 6.63 7.98 -1.51
N GLN A 31 7.50 8.28 -0.55
CA GLN A 31 7.17 8.86 0.74
C GLN A 31 7.57 10.34 0.71
N ASP A 32 6.71 11.20 1.26
CA ASP A 32 7.01 12.64 1.33
C ASP A 32 8.17 12.90 2.31
N HIS A 33 8.91 14.00 2.10
CA HIS A 33 10.00 14.42 2.97
C HIS A 33 9.54 14.70 4.41
N TYR A 34 8.26 15.01 4.60
CA TYR A 34 7.66 15.28 5.91
C TYR A 34 6.82 14.12 6.45
N GLU A 35 6.70 13.02 5.72
CA GLU A 35 5.94 11.86 6.15
C GLU A 35 6.83 10.94 6.98
N ASN A 36 6.42 10.59 8.21
CA ASN A 36 7.07 9.57 9.01
C ASN A 36 6.12 8.38 9.20
N ARG A 37 6.28 7.36 8.35
CA ARG A 37 5.49 6.13 8.45
C ARG A 37 6.05 5.20 9.51
N THR A 38 5.16 4.71 10.36
CA THR A 38 5.46 3.59 11.24
C THR A 38 5.54 2.27 10.46
N ILE A 39 6.23 1.27 11.02
CA ILE A 39 6.33 -0.06 10.39
C ILE A 39 4.95 -0.69 10.14
N PHE A 40 3.96 -0.44 11.01
CA PHE A 40 2.61 -0.96 10.86
C PHE A 40 1.86 -0.33 9.68
N GLU A 41 2.01 0.98 9.48
CA GLU A 41 1.41 1.67 8.32
C GLU A 41 2.03 1.19 7.01
N SER A 42 3.35 1.01 6.98
CA SER A 42 4.04 0.44 5.82
C SER A 42 3.58 -0.99 5.52
N LEU A 43 3.38 -1.82 6.55
CA LEU A 43 2.84 -3.18 6.37
C LEU A 43 1.40 -3.16 5.85
N ASP A 44 0.55 -2.25 6.35
CA ASP A 44 -0.82 -2.10 5.87
C ASP A 44 -0.86 -1.64 4.40
N LEU A 45 0.05 -0.74 3.99
CA LEU A 45 0.21 -0.33 2.59
C LEU A 45 0.69 -1.49 1.72
N ALA A 46 1.67 -2.27 2.17
CA ALA A 46 2.14 -3.46 1.47
C ALA A 46 1.01 -4.47 1.26
N TRP A 47 0.20 -4.74 2.28
CA TRP A 47 -0.99 -5.60 2.16
C TRP A 47 -2.07 -5.01 1.26
N SER A 48 -2.18 -3.68 1.17
CA SER A 48 -3.05 -3.02 0.19
C SER A 48 -2.61 -3.27 -1.26
N LEU A 49 -1.31 -3.29 -1.52
CA LEU A 49 -0.76 -3.57 -2.84
C LEU A 49 -0.83 -5.05 -3.20
N LEU A 50 -0.55 -5.94 -2.23
CA LEU A 50 -0.63 -7.39 -2.45
C LEU A 50 -2.05 -7.90 -2.76
N ARG A 51 -3.09 -7.13 -2.39
CA ARG A 51 -4.50 -7.44 -2.71
C ARG A 51 -4.87 -7.24 -4.19
N ILE A 52 -4.01 -6.60 -4.98
CA ILE A 52 -4.19 -6.50 -6.44
C ILE A 52 -4.09 -7.91 -7.05
N PHE A 53 -3.28 -8.80 -6.46
CA PHE A 53 -3.15 -10.16 -6.93
C PHE A 53 -4.21 -11.09 -6.31
N PRO A 54 -4.72 -12.06 -7.08
CA PRO A 54 -5.48 -13.17 -6.53
C PRO A 54 -4.62 -13.99 -5.55
N LYS A 55 -5.29 -14.59 -4.55
CA LYS A 55 -4.64 -15.39 -3.49
C LYS A 55 -3.76 -16.51 -4.01
N GLU A 56 -4.09 -17.04 -5.19
CA GLU A 56 -3.42 -18.16 -5.84
C GLU A 56 -2.00 -17.80 -6.33
N LEU A 57 -1.73 -16.51 -6.58
CA LEU A 57 -0.40 -16.04 -6.99
C LEU A 57 0.52 -15.71 -5.82
N LEU A 58 -0.01 -15.64 -4.60
CA LEU A 58 0.74 -15.31 -3.38
C LEU A 58 1.42 -16.55 -2.77
N ASN A 59 2.25 -17.23 -3.57
CA ASN A 59 2.89 -18.51 -3.21
C ASN A 59 4.03 -18.40 -2.20
N ARG A 60 4.56 -17.19 -1.99
CA ARG A 60 5.67 -16.94 -1.03
C ARG A 60 5.20 -16.69 0.40
N ILE A 61 3.90 -16.46 0.61
CA ILE A 61 3.35 -16.12 1.92
C ILE A 61 2.73 -17.37 2.56
N PRO A 62 3.03 -17.68 3.84
CA PRO A 62 2.40 -18.80 4.52
C PRO A 62 0.87 -18.66 4.54
N LYS A 63 0.15 -19.75 4.25
CA LYS A 63 -1.33 -19.76 4.20
C LYS A 63 -2.00 -19.22 5.47
N LYS A 64 -1.38 -19.43 6.64
CA LYS A 64 -1.86 -18.90 7.93
C LYS A 64 -1.91 -17.37 7.94
N VAL A 65 -0.80 -16.73 7.55
CA VAL A 65 -0.68 -15.27 7.47
C VAL A 65 -1.56 -14.73 6.35
N LEU A 66 -1.61 -15.41 5.21
CA LEU A 66 -2.48 -15.03 4.10
C LEU A 66 -3.96 -15.00 4.51
N ALA A 67 -4.43 -16.01 5.25
CA ALA A 67 -5.82 -16.07 5.68
C ALA A 67 -6.20 -14.92 6.64
N GLU A 68 -5.29 -14.53 7.52
CA GLU A 68 -5.50 -13.49 8.53
C GLU A 68 -5.46 -12.07 7.94
N TYR A 69 -4.49 -11.79 7.07
CA TYR A 69 -4.24 -10.43 6.60
C TYR A 69 -4.85 -10.12 5.23
N TYR A 70 -5.13 -11.10 4.37
CA TYR A 70 -5.71 -10.85 3.04
C TYR A 70 -7.15 -10.34 3.11
N ARG A 71 -7.94 -10.79 4.10
CA ARG A 71 -9.33 -10.35 4.30
C ARG A 71 -9.45 -9.05 5.11
N ARG A 72 -8.34 -8.47 5.56
CA ARG A 72 -8.35 -7.27 6.37
C ARG A 72 -8.69 -6.07 5.47
N GLU A 73 -9.96 -5.67 5.43
CA GLU A 73 -10.33 -4.37 4.88
C GLU A 73 -9.58 -3.28 5.65
N ARG A 74 -9.07 -2.26 4.93
CA ARG A 74 -8.64 -1.04 5.62
C ARG A 74 -9.89 -0.56 6.34
N LYS A 75 -9.93 -0.66 7.68
CA LYS A 75 -10.84 0.19 8.44
C LYS A 75 -10.42 1.60 8.06
N HIS A 76 -11.20 2.22 7.18
CA HIS A 76 -11.01 3.60 6.77
C HIS A 76 -10.93 4.41 8.05
N ARG A 77 -9.73 4.91 8.41
CA ARG A 77 -9.59 5.88 9.50
C ARG A 77 -10.10 7.21 8.95
N ALA A 78 -11.39 7.27 8.68
CA ALA A 78 -12.11 8.49 8.37
C ALA A 78 -12.30 9.25 9.69
N SER A 79 -11.23 9.89 10.18
CA SER A 79 -11.23 11.02 11.13
C SER A 79 -9.87 11.12 11.84
N ARG A 80 -8.96 11.95 11.33
CA ARG A 80 -8.00 12.69 12.18
C ARG A 80 -7.43 13.88 11.41
N GLY A 81 -8.33 14.75 10.97
CA GLY A 81 -8.03 16.18 10.88
C GLY A 81 -8.77 16.85 12.02
N GLN A 82 -8.16 16.94 13.22
CA GLN A 82 -8.44 17.99 14.19
C GLN A 82 -7.40 17.99 15.32
N GLN A 83 -6.69 19.11 15.43
CA GLN A 83 -6.10 19.72 16.64
C GLN A 83 -4.87 19.04 17.29
N ASP A 84 -3.69 19.40 16.79
CA ASP A 84 -2.61 19.85 17.69
C ASP A 84 -2.62 21.40 17.68
N LEU A 85 -3.60 21.98 18.38
CA LEU A 85 -3.48 23.37 18.85
C LEU A 85 -2.78 23.28 20.20
N VAL A 86 -1.49 23.58 20.23
CA VAL A 86 -0.78 23.84 21.48
C VAL A 86 -1.32 25.18 21.99
N PRO A 87 -1.99 25.26 23.14
CA PRO A 87 -2.20 26.55 23.77
C PRO A 87 -0.83 27.05 24.22
N GLU A 88 -0.31 28.06 23.54
CA GLU A 88 0.77 28.88 24.08
C GLU A 88 0.22 29.48 25.37
N GLU A 89 0.63 28.90 26.50
CA GLU A 89 0.41 29.45 27.82
C GLU A 89 1.00 30.87 27.82
N THR A 90 0.11 31.86 27.77
CA THR A 90 0.39 33.20 28.25
C THR A 90 0.75 33.10 29.74
N GLU A 91 2.05 32.99 30.02
CA GLU A 91 2.62 33.33 31.33
C GLU A 91 3.16 34.77 31.26
N ALA A 92 2.57 35.61 32.12
CA ALA A 92 3.08 36.83 32.77
C ALA A 92 3.53 38.03 31.90
#